data_AF-A0AA51ULQ6-F1
#
_entry.id   AF-A0AA51ULQ6-F1
#
_cell.length_a   1.000
_cell.length_b   1.000
_cell.length_c   1.000
_cell.angle_alpha   90.00
_cell.angle_beta   90.00
_cell.angle_gamma   90.00
#
_symmetry.space_group_name_H-M   'P 1'
#
loop_
_entity.id
_entity.type
_entity.pdbx_description
1 polymer ?
#
loop_
_entity_poly.entity_id
_entity_poly.type
_entity_poly.pdbx_seq_one_letter_code
_entity_poly.pdbx_strand_id
1 'polypeptide(L)'
;MSNPSTGSGTGTSSSKDKYLVVALHELVEEYGWRGIEKHFGSVKHHIIYIKPGSPLDKIELKANVLGNHMDVDFLGVTPQKGLLDKVFDFNVRVVRKSFEISKYVSNDMKITNEQDLRNTVVVVIKQLEEVAEK
;
A
#
# COMPACT_ATOMS: atom_id res chain seq x y z
N MET A 1 41.46 -13.97 23.79
CA MET A 1 41.06 -12.64 23.28
C MET A 1 41.05 -12.69 21.76
N SER A 2 39.95 -12.22 21.16
CA SER A 2 39.83 -11.54 19.84
C SER A 2 38.60 -11.99 19.03
N ASN A 3 37.55 -11.18 19.20
CA ASN A 3 36.39 -10.82 18.36
C ASN A 3 35.58 -11.85 17.54
N PRO A 4 34.26 -11.91 17.78
CA PRO A 4 33.26 -12.21 16.76
C PRO A 4 32.82 -10.90 16.07
N SER A 5 33.14 -10.77 14.79
CA SER A 5 32.60 -9.78 13.85
C SER A 5 32.17 -10.60 12.64
N THR A 6 30.95 -10.55 12.12
CA THR A 6 30.05 -9.41 11.92
C THR A 6 28.68 -9.97 11.52
N GLY A 7 27.60 -9.31 11.95
CA GLY A 7 26.22 -9.75 11.69
C GLY A 7 25.91 -9.91 10.19
N SER A 8 25.45 -11.10 9.83
CA SER A 8 24.83 -11.37 8.53
C SER A 8 23.33 -11.13 8.64
N GLY A 9 22.97 -9.85 8.67
CA GLY A 9 21.59 -9.37 8.63
C GLY A 9 21.41 -8.41 7.46
N THR A 10 21.84 -8.82 6.26
CA THR A 10 21.69 -8.04 5.03
C THR A 10 20.38 -8.43 4.35
N GLY A 11 19.25 -8.10 4.96
CA GLY A 11 18.01 -7.95 4.19
C GLY A 11 18.27 -6.88 3.12
N THR A 12 18.44 -7.28 1.86
CA THR A 12 18.59 -6.35 0.75
C THR A 12 17.35 -5.46 0.68
N SER A 13 17.47 -4.23 0.15
CA SER A 13 16.31 -3.30 0.08
C SER A 13 15.10 -3.94 -0.62
N SER A 14 15.34 -4.86 -1.57
CA SER A 14 14.34 -5.66 -2.29
C SER A 14 13.60 -6.72 -1.47
N SER A 15 13.99 -6.93 -0.22
CA SER A 15 13.23 -7.73 0.73
C SER A 15 12.42 -6.84 1.65
N LYS A 16 12.93 -5.66 2.02
CA LYS A 16 12.28 -4.76 2.98
C LYS A 16 11.03 -4.10 2.41
N ASP A 17 11.05 -3.73 1.14
CA ASP A 17 9.89 -3.25 0.41
C ASP A 17 8.72 -4.23 0.50
N LYS A 18 8.95 -5.54 0.33
CA LYS A 18 7.90 -6.57 0.43
C LYS A 18 7.28 -6.62 1.82
N TYR A 19 8.09 -6.50 2.88
CA TYR A 19 7.58 -6.45 4.25
C TYR A 19 6.71 -5.21 4.47
N LEU A 20 7.14 -4.06 3.94
CA LEU A 20 6.35 -2.84 4.02
C LEU A 20 5.01 -2.96 3.25
N VAL A 21 5.02 -3.53 2.04
CA VAL A 21 3.78 -3.76 1.27
C VAL A 21 2.84 -4.74 1.98
N VAL A 22 3.38 -5.81 2.59
CA VAL A 22 2.58 -6.75 3.38
C VAL A 22 1.96 -6.06 4.59
N ALA A 23 2.69 -5.21 5.31
CA ALA A 23 2.14 -4.45 6.42
C ALA A 23 1.03 -3.47 5.98
N LEU A 24 1.23 -2.77 4.86
CA LEU A 24 0.17 -1.93 4.28
C LEU A 24 -1.06 -2.76 3.90
N HIS A 25 -0.84 -3.97 3.37
CA HIS A 25 -1.91 -4.89 3.02
C HIS A 25 -2.72 -5.32 4.24
N GLU A 26 -2.07 -5.78 5.30
CA GLU A 26 -2.71 -6.18 6.55
C GLU A 26 -3.55 -5.03 7.15
N LEU A 27 -3.00 -3.80 7.17
CA LEU A 27 -3.72 -2.62 7.65
C LEU A 27 -4.96 -2.28 6.81
N VAL A 28 -4.90 -2.49 5.49
CA VAL A 28 -6.08 -2.33 4.61
C VAL A 28 -7.12 -3.42 4.94
N GLU A 29 -6.70 -4.67 5.15
CA GLU A 29 -7.60 -5.77 5.53
C GLU A 29 -8.26 -5.56 6.90
N GLU A 30 -7.53 -4.99 7.87
CA GLU A 30 -8.09 -4.61 9.18
C GLU A 30 -9.22 -3.56 9.05
N TYR A 31 -9.24 -2.79 7.97
CA TYR A 31 -10.32 -1.85 7.64
C TYR A 31 -11.50 -2.49 6.86
N GLY A 32 -11.51 -3.82 6.76
CA GLY A 32 -12.57 -4.61 6.15
C GLY A 32 -12.44 -4.79 4.64
N TRP A 33 -11.33 -4.37 4.05
CA TRP A 33 -11.04 -4.53 2.62
C TRP A 33 -10.36 -5.86 2.34
N ARG A 34 -10.98 -6.74 1.58
CA ARG A 34 -10.40 -8.07 1.31
C ARG A 34 -9.52 -8.04 0.06
N GLY A 35 -8.25 -8.43 0.18
CA GLY A 35 -7.36 -8.58 -0.97
C GLY A 35 -7.73 -9.78 -1.84
N ILE A 36 -8.06 -9.55 -3.11
CA ILE A 36 -8.48 -10.60 -4.07
C ILE A 36 -7.43 -10.93 -5.13
N GLU A 37 -6.48 -10.03 -5.37
CA GLU A 37 -5.35 -10.24 -6.27
C GLU A 37 -4.11 -9.61 -5.67
N LYS A 38 -2.98 -10.33 -5.72
CA LYS A 38 -1.70 -9.91 -5.13
C LYS A 38 -0.58 -10.25 -6.12
N HIS A 39 0.14 -9.24 -6.58
CA HIS A 39 1.30 -9.38 -7.43
C HIS A 39 2.51 -8.68 -6.77
N PHE A 40 3.53 -9.47 -6.43
CA PHE A 40 4.78 -8.96 -5.83
C PHE A 40 5.92 -9.10 -6.83
N GLY A 41 6.24 -8.02 -7.52
CA GLY A 41 7.37 -7.96 -8.46
C GLY A 41 8.69 -7.67 -7.76
N SER A 42 9.72 -7.39 -8.57
CA SER A 42 11.06 -7.05 -8.06
C SER A 42 11.13 -5.64 -7.48
N VAL A 43 10.42 -4.70 -8.11
CA VAL A 43 10.34 -3.28 -7.70
C VAL A 43 8.94 -2.70 -7.84
N LYS A 44 7.98 -3.50 -8.31
CA LYS A 44 6.58 -3.09 -8.47
C LYS A 44 5.69 -4.09 -7.77
N HIS A 45 4.80 -3.61 -6.91
CA HIS A 45 3.81 -4.44 -6.21
C HIS A 45 2.42 -3.92 -6.53
N HIS A 46 1.46 -4.83 -6.65
CA HIS A 46 0.09 -4.49 -6.93
C HIS A 46 -0.84 -5.39 -6.14
N ILE A 47 -1.80 -4.79 -5.43
CA ILE A 47 -2.84 -5.51 -4.71
C ILE A 47 -4.19 -4.90 -5.05
N ILE A 48 -5.19 -5.74 -5.31
CA ILE A 48 -6.57 -5.33 -5.53
C ILE A 48 -7.42 -5.77 -4.34
N TYR A 49 -8.24 -4.86 -3.83
CA TYR A 49 -9.11 -5.08 -2.69
C TYR A 49 -10.57 -4.79 -3.04
N ILE A 50 -11.47 -5.54 -2.43
CA ILE A 50 -12.92 -5.31 -2.49
C ILE A 50 -13.54 -5.34 -1.09
N LYS A 51 -14.61 -4.58 -0.88
CA LYS A 51 -15.35 -4.52 0.37
C LYS A 51 -16.85 -4.43 0.09
N PRO A 52 -17.63 -5.48 0.39
CA PRO A 52 -19.08 -5.43 0.21
C PRO A 52 -19.69 -4.26 0.98
N GLY A 53 -20.59 -3.52 0.33
CA GLY A 53 -21.25 -2.34 0.92
C GLY A 53 -20.39 -1.08 1.01
N SER A 54 -19.16 -1.10 0.50
CA SER A 54 -18.37 0.13 0.31
C SER A 54 -18.97 0.97 -0.83
N PRO A 55 -18.85 2.32 -0.77
CA PRO A 55 -19.22 3.17 -1.90
C PRO A 55 -18.23 3.08 -3.08
N LEU A 56 -17.09 2.41 -2.90
CA LEU A 56 -16.12 2.11 -3.94
C LEU A 56 -16.28 0.66 -4.43
N ASP A 57 -16.13 0.42 -5.73
CA ASP A 57 -16.09 -0.92 -6.33
C ASP A 57 -14.85 -1.69 -5.88
N LYS A 58 -13.70 -1.01 -5.87
CA LYS A 58 -12.41 -1.57 -5.46
C LYS A 58 -11.43 -0.51 -5.02
N ILE A 59 -10.42 -0.94 -4.26
CA ILE A 59 -9.18 -0.20 -4.06
C ILE A 59 -8.05 -0.97 -4.75
N GLU A 60 -7.17 -0.27 -5.47
CA GLU A 60 -5.90 -0.81 -5.93
C GLU A 60 -4.75 -0.13 -5.20
N LEU A 61 -3.83 -0.92 -4.64
CA LEU A 61 -2.55 -0.45 -4.11
C LEU A 61 -1.48 -0.76 -5.13
N LYS A 62 -0.86 0.25 -5.73
CA LYS A 62 0.27 0.11 -6.66
C LYS A 62 1.51 0.74 -6.04
N ALA A 63 2.48 -0.09 -5.67
CA ALA A 63 3.74 0.35 -5.09
C ALA A 63 4.88 0.26 -6.11
N ASN A 64 5.72 1.28 -6.17
CA ASN A 64 6.93 1.34 -7.00
C ASN A 64 8.14 1.70 -6.14
N VAL A 65 9.15 0.84 -6.15
CA VAL A 65 10.35 0.95 -5.32
C VAL A 65 11.44 1.71 -6.08
N LEU A 66 11.90 2.80 -5.48
CA LEU A 66 12.92 3.71 -5.99
C LEU A 66 14.05 3.83 -4.96
N GLY A 67 14.99 2.88 -4.99
CA GLY A 67 16.08 2.81 -4.03
C GLY A 67 15.57 2.51 -2.62
N ASN A 68 15.67 3.48 -1.71
CA ASN A 68 15.17 3.38 -0.33
C ASN A 68 13.76 3.97 -0.16
N HIS A 69 13.15 4.47 -1.23
CA HIS A 69 11.78 4.97 -1.20
C HIS A 69 10.83 3.98 -1.89
N MET A 70 9.59 3.96 -1.42
CA MET A 70 8.49 3.26 -2.06
C MET A 70 7.33 4.23 -2.23
N ASP A 71 7.06 4.58 -3.48
CA ASP A 71 5.90 5.38 -3.84
C ASP A 71 4.70 4.47 -4.02
N VAL A 72 3.59 4.79 -3.36
CA VAL A 72 2.38 3.99 -3.35
C VAL A 72 1.21 4.86 -3.79
N ASP A 73 0.63 4.46 -4.91
CA ASP A 73 -0.65 4.98 -5.37
C ASP A 73 -1.76 4.08 -4.84
N PHE A 74 -2.67 4.65 -4.05
CA PHE A 74 -3.93 4.03 -3.67
C PHE A 74 -5.02 4.57 -4.58
N LEU A 75 -5.58 3.70 -5.42
CA LEU A 75 -6.60 4.05 -6.39
C LEU A 75 -7.95 3.54 -5.88
N GLY A 76 -8.85 4.45 -5.51
CA GLY A 76 -10.25 4.12 -5.25
C GLY A 76 -11.05 4.22 -6.54
N VAL A 77 -11.73 3.14 -6.92
CA VAL A 77 -12.56 3.10 -8.12
C VAL A 77 -14.02 3.12 -7.71
N THR A 78 -14.80 4.08 -8.21
CA THR A 78 -16.25 4.17 -8.01
C THR A 78 -17.02 3.45 -9.13
N PRO A 79 -18.26 3.01 -8.85
CA PRO A 79 -19.15 2.49 -9.89
C PRO A 79 -19.36 3.52 -11.00
N GLN A 80 -19.28 3.08 -12.26
CA GLN A 80 -19.60 3.92 -13.42
C GLN A 80 -21.09 4.27 -13.40
N LYS A 81 -21.43 5.57 -13.36
CA LYS A 81 -22.82 6.04 -13.29
C LYS A 81 -23.35 6.52 -14.66
N GLY A 82 -22.49 6.78 -15.66
CA GLY A 82 -22.91 7.28 -16.98
C GLY A 82 -22.07 6.85 -18.20
N LEU A 83 -22.54 7.25 -19.39
CA LEU A 83 -21.91 6.97 -20.70
C LEU A 83 -20.57 7.71 -20.89
N LEU A 84 -20.39 8.88 -20.26
CA LEU A 84 -19.15 9.66 -20.32
C LEU A 84 -18.05 9.10 -19.39
N ASP A 85 -18.43 8.46 -18.28
CA ASP A 85 -17.51 7.77 -17.35
C ASP A 85 -16.83 6.56 -17.99
N LYS A 86 -17.33 6.10 -19.15
CA LYS A 86 -16.69 5.05 -19.97
C LYS A 86 -15.60 5.60 -20.90
N VAL A 87 -15.63 6.90 -21.19
CA VAL A 87 -14.72 7.57 -22.12
C VAL A 87 -13.59 8.28 -21.36
N PHE A 88 -13.86 8.71 -20.12
CA PHE A 88 -12.90 9.36 -19.25
C PHE A 88 -12.86 8.64 -17.89
N ASP A 89 -11.66 8.40 -17.35
CA ASP A 89 -11.42 7.75 -16.04
C ASP A 89 -11.80 8.65 -14.83
N PHE A 90 -12.95 9.33 -14.86
CA PHE A 90 -13.44 10.18 -13.77
C PHE A 90 -13.82 9.38 -12.52
N ASN A 91 -13.99 8.06 -12.65
CA ASN A 91 -14.35 7.17 -11.56
C ASN A 91 -13.14 6.68 -10.74
N VAL A 92 -11.93 7.18 -11.01
CA VAL A 92 -10.72 6.80 -10.28
C VAL A 92 -10.18 7.97 -9.48
N ARG A 93 -10.16 7.81 -8.16
CA ARG A 93 -9.47 8.72 -7.23
C ARG A 93 -8.11 8.14 -6.88
N VAL A 94 -7.06 8.95 -6.95
CA VAL A 94 -5.70 8.52 -6.55
C VAL A 94 -5.26 9.29 -5.31
N VAL A 95 -4.85 8.58 -4.27
CA VAL A 95 -4.14 9.13 -3.11
C VAL A 95 -2.72 8.58 -3.12
N ARG A 96 -1.74 9.48 -3.26
CA ARG A 96 -0.32 9.12 -3.33
C ARG A 96 0.35 9.25 -1.98
N LYS A 97 1.16 8.26 -1.60
CA LYS A 97 2.01 8.27 -0.42
C LYS A 97 3.42 7.82 -0.80
N SER A 98 4.43 8.43 -0.20
CA SER A 98 5.82 8.00 -0.36
C SER A 98 6.33 7.55 1.00
N PHE A 99 6.95 6.37 1.05
CA PHE A 99 7.48 5.79 2.27
C PHE A 99 8.98 5.61 2.13
N GLU A 100 9.75 6.14 3.08
CA GLU A 100 11.15 5.77 3.24
C GLU A 100 11.22 4.38 3.91
N ILE A 101 11.68 3.37 3.19
CA ILE A 101 11.58 1.96 3.61
C ILE A 101 12.32 1.74 4.93
N SER A 102 13.51 2.32 5.11
CA SER A 102 14.27 2.22 6.36
C SER A 102 13.57 2.82 7.59
N LYS A 103 12.63 3.75 7.41
CA LYS A 103 11.83 4.31 8.51
C LYS A 103 10.78 3.30 9.02
N TYR A 104 10.33 2.38 8.17
CA TYR A 104 9.23 1.47 8.48
C TYR A 104 9.64 0.00 8.54
N VAL A 105 10.83 -0.35 8.05
CA VAL A 105 11.36 -1.71 8.08
C VAL A 105 12.82 -1.70 8.51
N SER A 106 13.04 -2.24 9.71
CA SER A 106 14.34 -2.43 10.33
C SER A 106 15.22 -3.44 9.56
N ASN A 107 16.52 -3.52 9.89
CA ASN A 107 17.44 -4.48 9.28
C ASN A 107 17.14 -5.93 9.66
N ASP A 108 16.48 -6.15 10.80
CA ASP A 108 15.98 -7.47 11.25
C ASP A 108 14.55 -7.76 10.75
N MET A 109 14.11 -7.04 9.71
CA MET A 109 12.84 -7.28 8.99
C MET A 109 11.58 -7.14 9.87
N LYS A 110 11.64 -6.27 10.88
CA LYS A 110 10.47 -5.90 11.69
C LYS A 110 9.88 -4.58 11.23
N ILE A 111 8.56 -4.50 11.26
CA ILE A 111 7.84 -3.25 11.04
C ILE A 111 8.15 -2.29 12.20
N THR A 112 8.47 -1.07 11.84
CA THR A 112 8.69 0.05 12.77
C THR A 112 7.70 1.15 12.42
N ASN A 113 7.46 2.07 13.36
CA ASN A 113 6.51 3.18 13.17
C ASN A 113 5.10 2.72 12.75
N GLU A 114 4.63 1.60 13.30
CA GLU A 114 3.33 0.98 12.98
C GLU A 114 2.14 1.94 13.11
N GLN A 115 2.14 2.78 14.15
CA GLN A 115 1.06 3.76 14.35
C GLN A 115 0.98 4.78 13.21
N ASP A 116 2.12 5.20 12.68
CA ASP A 116 2.19 6.14 11.54
C ASP A 116 1.69 5.48 10.24
N LEU A 117 2.04 4.20 10.02
CA LEU A 117 1.50 3.41 8.91
C LEU A 117 -0.01 3.25 9.02
N ARG A 118 -0.49 2.86 10.21
CA ARG A 118 -1.92 2.71 10.50
C ARG A 118 -2.66 4.01 10.21
N ASN A 119 -2.21 5.12 10.79
CA ASN A 119 -2.80 6.44 10.57
C ASN A 119 -2.82 6.82 9.09
N THR A 120 -1.74 6.53 8.36
CA THR A 120 -1.66 6.78 6.92
C THR A 120 -2.73 5.99 6.16
N VAL A 121 -2.88 4.69 6.43
CA VAL A 121 -3.89 3.84 5.78
C VAL A 121 -5.31 4.32 6.11
N VAL A 122 -5.59 4.67 7.36
CA VAL A 122 -6.90 5.24 7.76
C VAL A 122 -7.24 6.49 6.95
N VAL A 123 -6.29 7.43 6.86
CA VAL A 123 -6.48 8.69 6.14
C VAL A 123 -6.69 8.44 4.66
N VAL A 124 -5.91 7.53 4.07
CA VAL A 124 -6.06 7.13 2.66
C VAL A 124 -7.45 6.57 2.39
N ILE A 125 -7.90 5.58 3.16
CA ILE A 125 -9.21 4.94 2.94
C ILE A 125 -10.33 5.97 3.06
N LYS A 126 -10.32 6.81 4.10
CA LYS A 126 -11.31 7.89 4.26
C LYS A 126 -11.32 8.85 3.06
N GLN A 127 -10.15 9.29 2.60
CA GLN A 127 -10.05 10.19 1.44
C GLN A 127 -10.56 9.56 0.15
N LEU A 128 -10.43 8.24 0.00
CA LEU A 128 -10.99 7.51 -1.14
C LEU A 128 -12.52 7.37 -1.02
N GLU A 129 -13.04 7.07 0.18
CA GLU A 129 -14.48 6.87 0.42
C GLU A 129 -15.27 8.19 0.40
N GLU A 130 -14.77 9.29 0.97
CA GLU A 130 -15.44 10.61 1.04
C GLU A 130 -15.86 11.19 -0.32
N VAL A 131 -15.16 10.80 -1.39
CA VAL A 131 -15.44 11.28 -2.76
C VAL A 131 -16.56 10.47 -3.40
N ALA A 132 -16.71 9.20 -3.02
CA ALA A 132 -17.73 8.31 -3.56
C ALA A 132 -19.13 8.62 -3.00
N GLU A 133 -19.20 9.29 -1.86
CA GLU A 133 -20.44 9.73 -1.20
C GLU A 133 -20.97 11.08 -1.72
N LYS A 134 -20.21 11.79 -2.56
CA LYS A 134 -20.63 13.06 -3.21
C LYS A 134 -21.16 12.83 -4.63
#